data_AF-A0A0F9N0V5-F1
#
_entry.id   AF-A0A0F9N0V5-F1
#
_cell.length_a   1.000
_cell.length_b   1.000
_cell.length_c   1.000
_cell.angle_alpha   90.00
_cell.angle_beta   90.00
_cell.angle_gamma   90.00
#
_symmetry.space_group_name_H-M   'P 1'
#
loop_
_entity.id
_entity.type
_entity.pdbx_description
1 polymer ?
#
loop_
_entity_poly.entity_id
_entity_poly.type
_entity_poly.pdbx_seq_one_letter_code
_entity_poly.pdbx_strand_id
1 'polypeptide(L)'
;MRLDQELLLTSDIHLGSNLTRPLEFRQFLDNFIRNDNYQFVKKIVLLGDLLELMLNDISVIMNDNEIRQIFNLLREISNMGVELHYILGNHDITFIGNFKDERESFQNTLATYNCDIFHSVSQFASFSFHNGFIPFNNVGEIAQILLGPSREPQYLFLHGHQFDDPLIKPMEQRIWAKKIKDDQIWLKQLCDYLKNYAWNCYLRNQGKFWPAWEEFKEFYYKIDKSDLSNEEIFELWTFKTYLYFWLLKKKLKKYPFILNNYKDKIFFRARDLLISNNLLLFFSHIIFGHTHIPGFYEPLFNNANATNFPVLVNIGTWQQGEYSPYITRLSATSGINIYPV
;
A
#
# COMPACT_ATOMS: atom_id res chain seq x y z
N MET A 1 35.92 -8.49 -4.90
CA MET A 1 35.13 -7.28 -5.21
C MET A 1 33.66 -7.61 -5.01
N ARG A 2 33.05 -7.08 -3.97
CA ARG A 2 31.64 -7.30 -3.57
C ARG A 2 31.04 -5.90 -3.40
N LEU A 3 30.68 -5.22 -4.48
CA LEU A 3 30.33 -3.79 -4.37
C LEU A 3 29.11 -3.28 -5.13
N ASP A 4 28.52 -4.00 -6.08
CA ASP A 4 27.52 -3.35 -6.95
C ASP A 4 26.16 -4.04 -6.93
N GLN A 5 25.70 -4.48 -5.75
CA GLN A 5 24.27 -4.79 -5.60
C GLN A 5 23.54 -3.51 -5.23
N GLU A 6 22.92 -2.91 -6.24
CA GLU A 6 21.99 -1.82 -6.03
C GLU A 6 20.56 -2.31 -6.09
N LEU A 7 19.76 -1.71 -5.21
CA LEU A 7 18.36 -2.02 -5.04
C LEU A 7 17.58 -0.72 -5.27
N LEU A 8 16.57 -0.78 -6.15
CA LEU A 8 15.62 0.32 -6.33
C LEU A 8 14.33 0.02 -5.59
N LEU A 9 13.75 1.06 -5.03
CA LEU A 9 12.54 1.01 -4.21
C LEU A 9 11.53 2.00 -4.76
N THR A 10 10.29 1.54 -4.88
CA THR A 10 9.12 2.40 -5.15
C THR A 10 7.87 1.83 -4.47
N SER A 11 6.85 2.66 -4.23
CA SER A 11 5.58 2.27 -3.59
C SER A 11 4.42 3.10 -4.15
N ASP A 12 3.18 2.76 -3.76
CA ASP A 12 1.99 3.59 -3.92
C ASP A 12 1.80 4.02 -5.39
N ILE A 13 1.79 3.02 -6.27
CA ILE A 13 1.59 3.20 -7.71
C ILE A 13 0.09 3.26 -8.03
N HIS A 14 -0.72 2.42 -7.38
CA HIS A 14 -2.19 2.40 -7.46
C HIS A 14 -2.77 2.20 -8.86
N LEU A 15 -2.16 1.36 -9.72
CA LEU A 15 -2.65 1.09 -11.07
C LEU A 15 -4.14 0.74 -11.07
N GLY A 16 -4.94 1.48 -11.84
CA GLY A 16 -6.40 1.41 -11.84
C GLY A 16 -7.09 2.57 -11.10
N SER A 17 -6.36 3.36 -10.31
CA SER A 17 -6.90 4.60 -9.73
C SER A 17 -6.93 5.73 -10.77
N ASN A 18 -7.99 6.54 -10.75
CA ASN A 18 -8.07 7.78 -11.54
C ASN A 18 -7.03 8.83 -11.12
N LEU A 19 -6.39 8.65 -9.97
CA LEU A 19 -5.34 9.52 -9.48
C LEU A 19 -3.94 9.01 -9.85
N THR A 20 -3.79 7.83 -10.44
CA THR A 20 -2.48 7.31 -10.78
C THR A 20 -1.85 8.05 -11.95
N ARG A 21 -0.52 8.04 -11.99
CA ARG A 21 0.31 8.54 -13.10
C ARG A 21 0.92 7.37 -13.90
N PRO A 22 0.10 6.58 -14.63
CA PRO A 22 0.57 5.37 -15.29
C PRO A 22 1.57 5.69 -16.41
N LEU A 23 1.39 6.83 -17.10
CA LEU A 23 2.29 7.26 -18.16
C LEU A 23 3.70 7.56 -17.61
N GLU A 24 3.80 8.30 -16.51
CA GLU A 24 5.06 8.65 -15.87
C GLU A 24 5.76 7.41 -15.32
N PHE A 25 5.01 6.48 -14.72
CA PHE A 25 5.57 5.20 -14.28
C PHE A 25 6.08 4.37 -15.45
N ARG A 26 5.32 4.30 -16.55
CA ARG A 26 5.76 3.64 -17.79
C ARG A 26 7.02 4.28 -18.36
N GLN A 27 7.09 5.61 -18.41
CA GLN A 27 8.27 6.34 -18.88
C GLN A 27 9.50 6.07 -18.01
N PHE A 28 9.31 5.98 -16.70
CA PHE A 28 10.37 5.55 -15.79
C PHE A 28 10.89 4.16 -16.14
N LEU A 29 10.01 3.17 -16.32
CA LEU A 29 10.42 1.80 -16.66
C LEU A 29 11.11 1.72 -18.03
N ASP A 30 10.64 2.47 -19.02
CA ASP A 30 11.28 2.57 -20.34
C ASP A 30 12.68 3.20 -20.25
N ASN A 31 12.83 4.27 -19.44
CA ASN A 31 14.14 4.86 -19.16
C ASN A 31 15.03 3.89 -18.38
N PHE A 32 14.49 3.10 -17.45
CA PHE A 32 15.25 2.08 -16.73
C PHE A 32 15.91 1.09 -17.70
N ILE A 33 15.17 0.61 -18.70
CA ILE A 33 15.67 -0.35 -19.68
C ILE A 33 16.75 0.26 -20.58
N ARG A 34 16.58 1.53 -20.98
CA ARG A 34 17.45 2.18 -21.99
C ARG A 34 18.66 2.91 -21.42
N ASN A 35 18.69 3.18 -20.12
CA ASN A 35 19.70 4.05 -19.51
C ASN A 35 20.75 3.23 -18.77
N ASP A 36 22.01 3.40 -19.20
CA ASP A 36 23.16 2.68 -18.65
C ASP A 36 23.37 2.90 -17.14
N ASN A 37 22.81 3.97 -16.58
CA ASN A 37 22.82 4.24 -15.15
C ASN A 37 22.03 3.23 -14.29
N TYR A 38 21.34 2.27 -14.89
CA TYR A 38 20.60 1.23 -14.16
C TYR A 38 21.19 -0.18 -14.33
N GLN A 39 22.27 -0.36 -15.08
CA GLN A 39 22.86 -1.69 -15.36
C GLN A 39 23.32 -2.45 -14.09
N PHE A 40 23.66 -1.70 -13.04
CA PHE A 40 24.10 -2.21 -11.74
C PHE A 40 22.93 -2.58 -10.81
N VAL A 41 21.69 -2.18 -11.15
CA VAL A 41 20.51 -2.55 -10.38
C VAL A 41 20.23 -4.03 -10.60
N LYS A 42 20.21 -4.81 -9.52
CA LYS A 42 19.90 -6.25 -9.55
C LYS A 42 18.55 -6.58 -8.92
N LYS A 43 17.96 -5.64 -8.19
CA LYS A 43 16.69 -5.81 -7.48
C LYS A 43 15.85 -4.55 -7.61
N ILE A 44 14.57 -4.72 -7.93
CA ILE A 44 13.54 -3.69 -7.75
C ILE A 44 12.58 -4.23 -6.70
N VAL A 45 12.30 -3.40 -5.69
CA VAL A 45 11.37 -3.70 -4.62
C VAL A 45 10.19 -2.74 -4.73
N LEU A 46 9.01 -3.30 -5.02
CA LEU A 46 7.74 -2.61 -4.98
C LEU A 46 7.17 -2.76 -3.56
N LEU A 47 7.06 -1.68 -2.78
CA LEU A 47 6.61 -1.73 -1.39
C LEU A 47 5.11 -1.55 -1.20
N GLY A 48 4.30 -2.22 -2.02
CA GLY A 48 2.85 -2.26 -1.86
C GLY A 48 2.11 -1.17 -2.62
N ASP A 49 0.79 -1.34 -2.65
CA ASP A 49 -0.16 -0.52 -3.38
C ASP A 49 0.23 -0.36 -4.85
N LEU A 50 0.56 -1.50 -5.50
CA LEU A 50 0.81 -1.52 -6.95
C LEU A 50 -0.51 -1.38 -7.70
N LEU A 51 -1.56 -2.05 -7.23
CA LEU A 51 -2.88 -2.08 -7.86
C LEU A 51 -3.91 -1.39 -6.97
N GLU A 52 -4.91 -0.74 -7.58
CA GLU A 52 -6.06 -0.19 -6.87
C GLU A 52 -7.23 -1.20 -6.87
N LEU A 53 -7.00 -2.39 -6.30
CA LEU A 53 -8.03 -3.45 -6.18
C LEU A 53 -9.13 -3.09 -5.18
N MET A 54 -8.84 -2.07 -4.40
CA MET A 54 -9.80 -1.33 -3.60
C MET A 54 -10.94 -0.76 -4.41
N LEU A 55 -10.66 -0.04 -5.50
CA LEU A 55 -11.72 0.63 -6.26
C LEU A 55 -12.17 -0.19 -7.46
N ASN A 56 -11.35 -1.13 -7.92
CA ASN A 56 -11.56 -1.82 -9.18
C ASN A 56 -11.42 -3.32 -9.06
N ASP A 57 -12.09 -4.02 -9.98
CA ASP A 57 -11.83 -5.44 -10.19
C ASP A 57 -10.51 -5.61 -10.96
N ILE A 58 -9.75 -6.65 -10.63
CA ILE A 58 -8.50 -6.97 -11.34
C ILE A 58 -8.74 -7.14 -12.85
N SER A 59 -9.89 -7.67 -13.27
CA SER A 59 -10.24 -7.80 -14.69
C SER A 59 -10.34 -6.45 -15.38
N VAL A 60 -10.88 -5.44 -14.68
CA VAL A 60 -10.97 -4.07 -15.19
C VAL A 60 -9.58 -3.45 -15.31
N ILE A 61 -8.76 -3.59 -14.26
CA ILE A 61 -7.38 -3.10 -14.23
C ILE A 61 -6.55 -3.73 -15.36
N MET A 62 -6.63 -5.06 -15.51
CA MET A 62 -5.81 -5.81 -16.46
C MET A 62 -6.31 -5.71 -17.91
N ASN A 63 -7.54 -5.24 -18.14
CA ASN A 63 -8.03 -4.91 -19.48
C ASN A 63 -7.53 -3.55 -19.98
N ASP A 64 -6.97 -2.71 -19.11
CA ASP A 64 -6.37 -1.44 -19.50
C ASP A 64 -5.04 -1.66 -20.26
N ASN A 65 -4.95 -1.08 -21.46
CA ASN A 65 -3.79 -1.26 -22.33
C ASN A 65 -2.51 -0.61 -21.77
N GLU A 66 -2.60 0.53 -21.10
CA GLU A 66 -1.42 1.18 -20.50
C GLU A 66 -0.89 0.36 -19.32
N ILE A 67 -1.77 -0.19 -18.49
CA ILE A 67 -1.40 -1.05 -17.37
C ILE A 67 -0.74 -2.34 -17.87
N ARG A 68 -1.29 -2.96 -18.92
CA ARG A 68 -0.65 -4.13 -19.56
C ARG A 68 0.75 -3.82 -20.10
N GLN A 69 0.94 -2.62 -20.67
CA GLN A 69 2.28 -2.19 -21.12
C GLN A 69 3.25 -2.04 -19.96
N ILE A 70 2.82 -1.51 -18.81
CA ILE A 70 3.63 -1.46 -17.59
C ILE A 70 4.08 -2.87 -17.17
N PHE A 71 3.16 -3.84 -17.12
CA PHE A 71 3.52 -5.23 -16.79
C PHE A 71 4.46 -5.86 -17.83
N ASN A 72 4.34 -5.52 -19.11
CA ASN A 72 5.28 -5.97 -20.14
C ASN A 72 6.69 -5.39 -19.94
N LEU A 73 6.81 -4.11 -19.57
CA LEU A 73 8.10 -3.49 -19.25
C LEU A 73 8.72 -4.10 -18.00
N LEU A 74 7.93 -4.35 -16.95
CA LEU A 74 8.42 -5.04 -15.75
C LEU A 74 8.91 -6.46 -16.09
N ARG A 75 8.19 -7.19 -16.96
CA ARG A 75 8.64 -8.50 -17.46
C ARG A 75 9.95 -8.39 -18.24
N GLU A 76 10.11 -7.39 -19.09
CA GLU A 76 11.35 -7.16 -19.83
C GLU A 76 12.53 -6.92 -18.87
N ILE A 77 12.32 -6.07 -17.86
CA ILE A 77 13.29 -5.83 -16.79
C ILE A 77 13.65 -7.13 -16.06
N SER A 78 12.65 -7.97 -15.76
CA SER A 78 12.89 -9.27 -15.14
C SER A 78 13.71 -10.20 -16.04
N ASN A 79 13.42 -10.24 -17.34
CA ASN A 79 14.15 -11.02 -18.34
C ASN A 79 15.61 -10.57 -18.51
N MET A 80 15.94 -9.31 -18.17
CA MET A 80 17.32 -8.80 -18.10
C MET A 80 18.09 -9.29 -16.87
N GLY A 81 17.47 -10.11 -16.01
CA GLY A 81 18.08 -10.66 -14.80
C GLY A 81 17.92 -9.77 -13.56
N VAL A 82 16.99 -8.82 -13.57
CA VAL A 82 16.63 -8.01 -12.40
C VAL A 82 15.53 -8.73 -11.62
N GLU A 83 15.77 -8.96 -10.33
CA GLU A 83 14.78 -9.59 -9.45
C GLU A 83 13.71 -8.56 -9.04
N LEU A 84 12.45 -8.88 -9.30
CA LEU A 84 11.31 -8.08 -8.88
C LEU A 84 10.75 -8.64 -7.56
N HIS A 85 10.92 -7.93 -6.47
CA HIS A 85 10.34 -8.28 -5.18
C HIS A 85 9.15 -7.39 -4.87
N TYR A 86 8.10 -7.98 -4.31
CA TYR A 86 6.87 -7.26 -4.01
C TYR A 86 6.42 -7.50 -2.58
N ILE A 87 6.25 -6.40 -1.84
CA ILE A 87 5.63 -6.39 -0.52
C ILE A 87 4.17 -5.98 -0.71
N LEU A 88 3.22 -6.78 -0.24
CA LEU A 88 1.79 -6.46 -0.43
C LEU A 88 1.41 -5.19 0.36
N GLY A 89 0.54 -4.36 -0.22
CA GLY A 89 -0.05 -3.17 0.40
C GLY A 89 -1.55 -3.33 0.67
N ASN A 90 -2.17 -2.33 1.33
CA ASN A 90 -3.58 -2.40 1.67
C ASN A 90 -4.53 -2.29 0.47
N HIS A 91 -4.02 -1.83 -0.67
CA HIS A 91 -4.80 -1.72 -1.90
C HIS A 91 -4.77 -2.97 -2.76
N ASP A 92 -3.90 -3.93 -2.42
CA ASP A 92 -3.60 -5.09 -3.27
C ASP A 92 -4.33 -6.37 -2.86
N ILE A 93 -4.79 -6.46 -1.61
CA ILE A 93 -5.53 -7.62 -1.10
C ILE A 93 -6.75 -7.16 -0.29
N THR A 94 -7.66 -8.09 -0.03
CA THR A 94 -8.97 -7.80 0.57
C THR A 94 -8.95 -7.81 2.09
N PHE A 95 -7.98 -8.47 2.69
CA PHE A 95 -7.77 -8.62 4.13
C PHE A 95 -8.96 -9.21 4.90
N ILE A 96 -9.79 -10.05 4.27
CA ILE A 96 -10.82 -10.84 4.97
C ILE A 96 -10.22 -12.15 5.47
N GLY A 97 -9.24 -12.71 4.77
CA GLY A 97 -8.67 -14.02 5.02
C GLY A 97 -7.36 -14.00 5.82
N ASN A 98 -6.77 -15.18 5.96
CA ASN A 98 -5.38 -15.30 6.37
C ASN A 98 -4.48 -14.72 5.27
N PHE A 99 -3.45 -13.96 5.64
CA PHE A 99 -2.48 -13.39 4.70
C PHE A 99 -1.95 -14.42 3.69
N LYS A 100 -1.69 -15.66 4.13
CA LYS A 100 -1.23 -16.73 3.24
C LYS A 100 -2.20 -16.96 2.08
N ASP A 101 -3.47 -17.08 2.38
CA ASP A 101 -4.53 -17.36 1.41
C ASP A 101 -4.72 -16.18 0.45
N GLU A 102 -4.62 -14.95 0.97
CA GLU A 102 -4.75 -13.74 0.17
C GLU A 102 -3.57 -13.51 -0.76
N ARG A 103 -2.36 -13.79 -0.28
CA ARG A 103 -1.16 -13.79 -1.12
C ARG A 103 -1.27 -14.83 -2.24
N GLU A 104 -1.68 -16.06 -1.92
CA GLU A 104 -1.87 -17.11 -2.92
C GLU A 104 -2.97 -16.71 -3.93
N SER A 105 -4.08 -16.15 -3.46
CA SER A 105 -5.14 -15.62 -4.31
C SER A 105 -4.63 -14.52 -5.23
N PHE A 106 -3.87 -13.57 -4.70
CA PHE A 106 -3.26 -12.49 -5.47
C PHE A 106 -2.32 -13.01 -6.56
N GLN A 107 -1.41 -13.94 -6.22
CA GLN A 107 -0.48 -14.54 -7.18
C GLN A 107 -1.21 -15.34 -8.28
N ASN A 108 -2.21 -16.15 -7.91
CA ASN A 108 -3.03 -16.89 -8.87
C ASN A 108 -3.78 -15.95 -9.83
N THR A 109 -4.23 -14.82 -9.29
CA THR A 109 -4.90 -13.79 -10.09
C THR A 109 -3.92 -13.16 -11.08
N LEU A 110 -2.73 -12.75 -10.65
CA LEU A 110 -1.70 -12.26 -11.55
C LEU A 110 -1.33 -13.29 -12.62
N ALA A 111 -1.18 -14.57 -12.26
CA ALA A 111 -0.88 -15.64 -13.20
C ALA A 111 -1.96 -15.79 -14.28
N THR A 112 -3.23 -15.64 -13.93
CA THR A 112 -4.37 -15.69 -14.87
C THR A 112 -4.25 -14.63 -15.97
N TYR A 113 -3.71 -13.45 -15.65
CA TYR A 113 -3.49 -12.37 -16.60
C TYR A 113 -2.08 -12.36 -17.21
N ASN A 114 -1.28 -13.41 -16.97
CA ASN A 114 0.13 -13.45 -17.36
C ASN A 114 0.88 -12.23 -16.81
N CYS A 115 0.73 -11.98 -15.51
CA CYS A 115 1.39 -10.91 -14.75
C CYS A 115 2.15 -11.46 -13.53
N ASP A 116 2.33 -12.78 -13.44
CA ASP A 116 3.16 -13.42 -12.42
C ASP A 116 4.64 -13.29 -12.81
N ILE A 117 5.21 -12.12 -12.50
CA ILE A 117 6.57 -11.71 -12.86
C ILE A 117 7.47 -11.48 -11.64
N PHE A 118 6.92 -11.65 -10.44
CA PHE A 118 7.61 -11.35 -9.21
C PHE A 118 8.47 -12.54 -8.78
N HIS A 119 9.74 -12.27 -8.50
CA HIS A 119 10.64 -13.22 -7.87
C HIS A 119 10.15 -13.62 -6.48
N SER A 120 9.58 -12.67 -5.73
CA SER A 120 8.93 -12.96 -4.45
C SER A 120 7.77 -12.02 -4.17
N VAL A 121 6.72 -12.56 -3.57
CA VAL A 121 5.62 -11.80 -2.96
C VAL A 121 5.57 -12.12 -1.46
N SER A 122 5.64 -11.11 -0.60
CA SER A 122 5.68 -11.29 0.85
C SER A 122 5.01 -10.17 1.63
N GLN A 123 4.85 -10.37 2.95
CA GLN A 123 4.31 -9.33 3.83
C GLN A 123 5.40 -8.36 4.29
N PHE A 124 6.63 -8.84 4.42
CA PHE A 124 7.79 -8.11 4.88
C PHE A 124 9.04 -8.61 4.13
N ALA A 125 10.13 -7.88 4.25
CA ALA A 125 11.44 -8.39 3.87
C ALA A 125 12.55 -7.76 4.70
N SER A 126 13.67 -8.46 4.81
CA SER A 126 14.92 -7.89 5.31
C SER A 126 15.94 -7.81 4.18
N PHE A 127 16.85 -6.83 4.27
CA PHE A 127 18.00 -6.75 3.38
C PHE A 127 19.25 -6.36 4.13
N SER A 128 20.36 -6.93 3.67
CA SER A 128 21.69 -6.38 3.89
C SER A 128 22.58 -6.73 2.71
N PHE A 129 23.66 -5.98 2.52
CA PHE A 129 24.59 -6.23 1.43
C PHE A 129 25.29 -7.59 1.56
N HIS A 130 25.41 -8.12 2.79
CA HIS A 130 25.95 -9.46 3.03
C HIS A 130 24.94 -10.58 2.77
N ASN A 131 23.73 -10.48 3.33
CA ASN A 131 22.74 -11.57 3.32
C ASN A 131 21.78 -11.51 2.13
N GLY A 132 21.80 -10.43 1.34
CA GLY A 132 20.85 -10.21 0.27
C GLY A 132 19.45 -9.87 0.77
N PHE A 133 18.45 -10.08 -0.09
CA PHE A 133 17.04 -9.81 0.18
C PHE A 133 16.35 -11.09 0.67
N ILE A 134 15.70 -11.03 1.82
CA ILE A 134 15.05 -12.18 2.45
C ILE A 134 13.57 -11.84 2.69
N PRO A 135 12.64 -12.36 1.87
CA PRO A 135 11.21 -12.15 2.07
C PRO A 135 10.67 -13.04 3.21
N PHE A 136 9.69 -12.53 3.96
CA PHE A 136 9.02 -13.30 5.02
C PHE A 136 7.59 -12.81 5.28
N ASN A 137 6.78 -13.65 5.92
CA ASN A 137 5.33 -13.41 6.08
C ASN A 137 4.85 -13.29 7.51
N ASN A 138 5.71 -13.55 8.49
CA ASN A 138 5.37 -13.43 9.89
C ASN A 138 6.48 -12.69 10.63
N VAL A 139 6.10 -11.73 11.48
CA VAL A 139 7.03 -10.99 12.35
C VAL A 139 7.82 -11.94 13.26
N GLY A 140 7.25 -13.09 13.65
CA GLY A 140 7.95 -14.12 14.39
C GLY A 140 9.10 -14.79 13.62
N GLU A 141 9.10 -14.74 12.29
CA GLU A 141 10.21 -15.24 11.46
C GLU A 141 11.43 -14.31 11.51
N ILE A 142 11.25 -13.04 11.85
CA ILE A 142 12.35 -12.04 11.94
C ILE A 142 13.45 -12.52 12.89
N ALA A 143 13.07 -13.07 14.04
CA ALA A 143 14.03 -13.59 15.03
C ALA A 143 14.83 -14.79 14.50
N GLN A 144 14.31 -15.52 13.52
CA GLN A 144 14.98 -16.66 12.89
C GLN A 144 15.89 -16.22 11.73
N ILE A 145 15.52 -15.13 11.05
CA ILE A 145 16.26 -14.56 9.91
C ILE A 145 17.52 -13.82 10.37
N LEU A 146 17.46 -13.18 11.53
CA LEU A 146 18.56 -12.38 12.06
C LEU A 146 19.45 -13.24 12.96
N LEU A 147 20.50 -13.81 12.38
CA LEU A 147 21.47 -14.67 13.06
C LEU A 147 22.39 -13.92 14.06
N GLY A 148 22.16 -12.63 14.31
CA GLY A 148 22.89 -11.84 15.29
C GLY A 148 23.10 -10.39 14.86
N PRO A 149 23.64 -9.55 15.75
CA PRO A 149 23.98 -8.17 15.44
C PRO A 149 25.01 -8.11 14.30
N SER A 150 24.67 -7.38 13.24
CA SER A 150 25.56 -7.11 12.11
C SER A 150 26.26 -5.77 12.29
N ARG A 151 27.51 -5.68 11.82
CA ARG A 151 28.21 -4.40 11.68
C ARG A 151 27.74 -3.62 10.46
N GLU A 152 27.06 -4.28 9.53
CA GLU A 152 26.51 -3.65 8.33
C GLU A 152 25.07 -3.19 8.56
N PRO A 153 24.64 -2.11 7.89
CA PRO A 153 23.25 -1.71 7.88
C PRO A 153 22.30 -2.87 7.52
N GLN A 154 21.32 -3.09 8.39
CA GLN A 154 20.19 -3.98 8.18
C GLN A 154 18.94 -3.15 7.89
N TYR A 155 18.22 -3.49 6.84
CA TYR A 155 17.03 -2.80 6.37
C TYR A 155 15.82 -3.70 6.54
N LEU A 156 14.75 -3.18 7.14
CA LEU A 156 13.44 -3.82 7.19
C LEU A 156 12.52 -3.12 6.19
N PHE A 157 11.94 -3.87 5.25
CA PHE A 157 10.93 -3.37 4.33
C PHE A 157 9.55 -3.80 4.75
N LEU A 158 8.63 -2.85 4.72
CA LEU A 158 7.24 -3.07 5.00
C LEU A 158 6.40 -1.98 4.30
N HIS A 159 5.12 -2.21 4.09
CA HIS A 159 4.26 -1.21 3.45
C HIS A 159 3.75 -0.20 4.48
N GLY A 160 3.15 -0.66 5.58
CA GLY A 160 2.63 0.16 6.68
C GLY A 160 1.26 -0.31 7.14
N HIS A 161 0.48 -0.87 6.21
CA HIS A 161 -0.85 -1.40 6.51
C HIS A 161 -0.84 -2.58 7.49
N GLN A 162 0.28 -3.30 7.60
CA GLN A 162 0.44 -4.41 8.55
C GLN A 162 0.16 -3.97 10.00
N PHE A 163 0.17 -2.66 10.25
CA PHE A 163 -0.04 -2.03 11.55
C PHE A 163 -1.32 -1.18 11.60
N ASP A 164 -2.11 -1.17 10.51
CA ASP A 164 -3.44 -0.58 10.52
C ASP A 164 -4.38 -1.42 11.40
N ASP A 165 -5.28 -0.72 12.11
CA ASP A 165 -6.28 -1.40 12.90
C ASP A 165 -7.23 -2.13 11.95
N PRO A 166 -7.55 -3.42 12.16
CA PRO A 166 -8.65 -4.07 11.43
C PRO A 166 -9.97 -3.31 11.57
N LEU A 167 -10.10 -2.44 12.58
CA LEU A 167 -11.24 -1.54 12.80
C LEU A 167 -11.45 -0.48 11.69
N ILE A 168 -10.50 -0.27 10.77
CA ILE A 168 -10.60 0.74 9.69
C ILE A 168 -10.33 0.13 8.31
N LYS A 169 -10.75 -1.11 8.07
CA LYS A 169 -11.00 -1.56 6.70
C LYS A 169 -12.27 -0.87 6.22
N PRO A 170 -12.28 -0.12 5.10
CA PRO A 170 -13.51 0.38 4.54
C PRO A 170 -14.53 -0.74 4.46
N MET A 171 -15.71 -0.56 5.05
CA MET A 171 -16.79 -1.55 4.96
C MET A 171 -17.08 -1.94 3.49
N GLU A 172 -16.77 -1.00 2.58
CA GLU A 172 -16.64 -1.17 1.14
C GLU A 172 -15.80 -2.38 0.75
N GLN A 173 -14.56 -2.52 1.27
CA GLN A 173 -13.71 -3.69 1.07
C GLN A 173 -14.40 -4.97 1.51
N ARG A 174 -15.06 -4.97 2.68
CA ARG A 174 -15.73 -6.16 3.19
C ARG A 174 -16.87 -6.61 2.26
N ILE A 175 -17.66 -5.66 1.78
CA ILE A 175 -18.74 -5.91 0.82
C ILE A 175 -18.17 -6.33 -0.53
N TRP A 176 -17.10 -5.69 -1.01
CA TRP A 176 -16.47 -6.00 -2.28
C TRP A 176 -15.67 -7.30 -2.27
N ALA A 177 -15.12 -7.73 -1.14
CA ALA A 177 -14.34 -8.95 -1.02
C ALA A 177 -15.20 -10.20 -0.75
N LYS A 178 -16.47 -10.02 -0.39
CA LYS A 178 -17.47 -11.10 -0.53
C LYS A 178 -17.70 -11.51 -1.99
N LYS A 179 -17.14 -10.79 -2.98
CA LYS A 179 -17.19 -11.09 -4.44
C LYS A 179 -16.26 -12.23 -4.88
N ILE A 180 -16.44 -13.42 -4.31
CA ILE A 180 -16.19 -14.67 -5.05
C ILE A 180 -17.46 -15.51 -5.04
N LYS A 181 -18.60 -14.85 -5.28
CA LYS A 181 -19.85 -15.44 -5.77
C LYS A 181 -20.51 -14.43 -6.71
N ASP A 182 -20.95 -14.91 -7.87
CA ASP A 182 -21.36 -14.12 -9.03
C ASP A 182 -22.73 -13.41 -8.90
N ASP A 183 -23.40 -13.44 -7.73
CA ASP A 183 -24.81 -13.07 -7.59
C ASP A 183 -25.08 -11.71 -6.91
N GLN A 184 -24.12 -11.07 -6.25
CA GLN A 184 -24.35 -9.84 -5.46
C GLN A 184 -23.99 -8.51 -6.17
N ILE A 185 -24.17 -8.45 -7.50
CA ILE A 185 -23.84 -7.26 -8.31
C ILE A 185 -24.62 -6.01 -7.85
N TRP A 186 -25.88 -6.19 -7.45
CA TRP A 186 -26.78 -5.09 -7.11
C TRP A 186 -26.39 -4.39 -5.80
N LEU A 187 -26.01 -5.13 -4.75
CA LEU A 187 -25.55 -4.54 -3.49
C LEU A 187 -24.31 -3.67 -3.70
N LYS A 188 -23.36 -4.13 -4.52
CA LYS A 188 -22.16 -3.35 -4.86
C LYS A 188 -22.54 -2.04 -5.56
N GLN A 189 -23.32 -2.12 -6.62
CA GLN A 189 -23.77 -0.94 -7.36
C GLN A 189 -24.49 0.05 -6.45
N LEU A 190 -25.32 -0.46 -5.53
CA LEU A 190 -26.00 0.36 -4.55
C LEU A 190 -25.01 1.02 -3.57
N CYS A 191 -24.00 0.31 -3.08
CA CYS A 191 -22.98 0.87 -2.20
C CYS A 191 -22.15 1.96 -2.91
N ASP A 192 -21.71 1.71 -4.14
CA ASP A 192 -20.97 2.69 -4.97
C ASP A 192 -21.82 3.95 -5.20
N TYR A 193 -23.08 3.75 -5.53
CA TYR A 193 -24.04 4.83 -5.71
C TYR A 193 -24.28 5.62 -4.41
N LEU A 194 -24.48 4.94 -3.28
CA LEU A 194 -24.64 5.57 -1.96
C LEU A 194 -23.42 6.37 -1.54
N LYS A 195 -22.21 5.86 -1.79
CA LYS A 195 -20.95 6.57 -1.54
C LYS A 195 -20.89 7.87 -2.33
N ASN A 196 -21.14 7.80 -3.63
CA ASN A 196 -21.16 8.96 -4.52
C ASN A 196 -22.25 9.96 -4.12
N TYR A 197 -23.44 9.47 -3.74
CA TYR A 197 -24.52 10.32 -3.26
C TYR A 197 -24.15 11.03 -1.95
N ALA A 198 -23.58 10.31 -0.97
CA ALA A 198 -23.10 10.87 0.29
C ALA A 198 -22.06 11.98 0.05
N TRP A 199 -21.14 11.75 -0.88
CA TRP A 199 -20.15 12.75 -1.28
C TRP A 199 -20.79 13.97 -1.94
N ASN A 200 -21.76 13.78 -2.83
CA ASN A 200 -22.48 14.89 -3.46
C ASN A 200 -23.29 15.71 -2.44
N CYS A 201 -23.95 15.06 -1.47
CA CYS A 201 -24.58 15.77 -0.35
C CYS A 201 -23.56 16.63 0.39
N TYR A 202 -22.36 16.08 0.66
CA TYR A 202 -21.29 16.82 1.31
C TYR A 202 -20.85 18.05 0.52
N LEU A 203 -20.67 17.92 -0.80
CA LEU A 203 -20.30 19.03 -1.68
C LEU A 203 -21.42 20.10 -1.78
N ARG A 204 -22.68 19.69 -2.00
CA ARG A 204 -23.84 20.61 -2.06
C ARG A 204 -24.00 21.43 -0.79
N ASN A 205 -23.73 20.81 0.35
CA ASN A 205 -23.76 21.47 1.66
C ASN A 205 -22.45 22.19 2.02
N GLN A 206 -21.59 22.50 1.04
CA GLN A 206 -20.35 23.24 1.22
C GLN A 206 -19.39 22.62 2.27
N GLY A 207 -19.42 21.29 2.36
CA GLY A 207 -18.65 20.51 3.32
C GLY A 207 -19.15 20.56 4.76
N LYS A 208 -20.38 21.05 5.00
CA LYS A 208 -21.03 20.98 6.33
C LYS A 208 -21.55 19.56 6.55
N PHE A 209 -20.97 18.88 7.54
CA PHE A 209 -21.28 17.48 7.86
C PHE A 209 -22.76 17.23 8.17
N TRP A 210 -23.34 17.97 9.11
CA TRP A 210 -24.68 17.65 9.63
C TRP A 210 -25.78 17.79 8.56
N PRO A 211 -25.84 18.90 7.79
CA PRO A 211 -26.79 19.01 6.68
C PRO A 211 -26.60 17.92 5.62
N ALA A 212 -25.34 17.63 5.25
CA ALA A 212 -25.03 16.59 4.28
C ALA A 212 -25.45 15.19 4.76
N TRP A 213 -25.27 14.90 6.04
CA TRP A 213 -25.63 13.62 6.62
C TRP A 213 -27.14 13.42 6.70
N GLU A 214 -27.90 14.43 7.14
CA GLU A 214 -29.36 14.32 7.18
C GLU A 214 -29.96 14.17 5.77
N GLU A 215 -29.44 14.91 4.78
CA GLU A 215 -29.83 14.75 3.38
C GLU A 215 -29.54 13.33 2.84
N PHE A 216 -28.34 12.80 3.11
CA PHE A 216 -27.98 11.44 2.74
C PHE A 216 -28.85 10.40 3.45
N LYS A 217 -29.12 10.58 4.75
CA LYS A 217 -29.91 9.67 5.58
C LYS A 217 -31.35 9.61 5.11
N GLU A 218 -31.97 10.76 4.82
CA GLU A 218 -33.31 10.81 4.21
C GLU A 218 -33.35 10.05 2.88
N PHE A 219 -32.35 10.23 2.04
CA PHE A 219 -32.24 9.50 0.79
C PHE A 219 -32.08 7.99 1.01
N TYR A 220 -31.17 7.57 1.89
CA TYR A 220 -30.93 6.16 2.24
C TYR A 220 -32.21 5.44 2.65
N TYR A 221 -33.08 6.09 3.44
CA TYR A 221 -34.35 5.48 3.86
C TYR A 221 -35.39 5.37 2.74
N LYS A 222 -35.28 6.17 1.68
CA LYS A 222 -36.18 6.12 0.50
C LYS A 222 -35.77 5.08 -0.54
N ILE A 223 -34.53 4.61 -0.50
CA ILE A 223 -34.05 3.58 -1.43
C ILE A 223 -34.85 2.30 -1.21
N ASP A 224 -35.38 1.75 -2.30
CA ASP A 224 -35.98 0.44 -2.31
C ASP A 224 -34.90 -0.62 -2.01
N LYS A 225 -35.19 -1.51 -1.08
CA LYS A 225 -34.30 -2.59 -0.63
C LYS A 225 -34.97 -3.95 -0.75
N SER A 226 -36.12 -4.02 -1.44
CA SER A 226 -36.93 -5.23 -1.58
C SER A 226 -36.18 -6.35 -2.29
N ASP A 227 -35.25 -6.00 -3.18
CA ASP A 227 -34.40 -6.95 -3.91
C ASP A 227 -33.19 -7.46 -3.08
N LEU A 228 -32.98 -6.96 -1.86
CA LEU A 228 -31.88 -7.40 -1.00
C LEU A 228 -32.30 -8.52 -0.04
N SER A 229 -31.40 -9.48 0.16
CA SER A 229 -31.50 -10.42 1.26
C SER A 229 -31.29 -9.73 2.61
N ASN A 230 -31.72 -10.38 3.70
CA ASN A 230 -31.53 -9.86 5.06
C ASN A 230 -30.05 -9.65 5.42
N GLU A 231 -29.16 -10.52 4.94
CA GLU A 231 -27.71 -10.35 5.14
C GLU A 231 -27.20 -9.10 4.42
N GLU A 232 -27.61 -8.88 3.17
CA GLU A 232 -27.22 -7.70 2.40
C GLU A 232 -27.79 -6.40 3.00
N ILE A 233 -29.02 -6.44 3.54
CA ILE A 233 -29.60 -5.31 4.29
C ILE A 233 -28.76 -4.98 5.53
N PHE A 234 -28.29 -6.00 6.26
CA PHE A 234 -27.40 -5.80 7.40
C PHE A 234 -26.07 -5.16 6.98
N GLU A 235 -25.42 -5.69 5.94
CA GLU A 235 -24.17 -5.17 5.40
C GLU A 235 -24.36 -3.72 4.89
N LEU A 236 -25.47 -3.42 4.22
CA LEU A 236 -25.84 -2.07 3.77
C LEU A 236 -26.02 -1.10 4.95
N TRP A 237 -26.62 -1.55 6.05
CA TRP A 237 -26.76 -0.77 7.27
C TRP A 237 -25.40 -0.48 7.93
N THR A 238 -24.52 -1.47 7.96
CA THR A 238 -23.14 -1.26 8.44
C THR A 238 -22.39 -0.31 7.50
N PHE A 239 -22.60 -0.41 6.19
CA PHE A 239 -22.01 0.51 5.21
C PHE A 239 -22.50 1.95 5.37
N LYS A 240 -23.79 2.16 5.65
CA LYS A 240 -24.34 3.46 6.05
C LYS A 240 -23.58 4.03 7.25
N THR A 241 -23.38 3.20 8.28
CA THR A 241 -22.64 3.59 9.49
C THR A 241 -21.19 3.95 9.18
N TYR A 242 -20.55 3.22 8.28
CA TYR A 242 -19.23 3.58 7.76
C TYR A 242 -19.23 4.95 7.06
N LEU A 243 -20.19 5.24 6.18
CA LEU A 243 -20.29 6.53 5.48
C LEU A 243 -20.49 7.70 6.45
N TYR A 244 -21.21 7.51 7.55
CA TYR A 244 -21.31 8.50 8.63
C TYR A 244 -19.93 8.87 9.17
N PHE A 245 -19.16 7.87 9.59
CA PHE A 245 -17.82 8.09 10.15
C PHE A 245 -16.85 8.64 9.10
N TRP A 246 -16.98 8.23 7.84
CA TRP A 246 -16.19 8.75 6.73
C TRP A 246 -16.43 10.25 6.50
N LEU A 247 -17.69 10.68 6.41
CA LEU A 247 -18.06 12.09 6.30
C LEU A 247 -17.66 12.90 7.54
N LEU A 248 -17.81 12.32 8.73
CA LEU A 248 -17.37 12.94 9.98
C LEU A 248 -15.86 13.14 9.99
N LYS A 249 -15.09 12.14 9.54
CA LYS A 249 -13.63 12.25 9.38
C LYS A 249 -13.27 13.36 8.39
N LYS A 250 -14.00 13.55 7.29
CA LYS A 250 -13.78 14.67 6.34
C LYS A 250 -13.99 16.05 6.99
N LYS A 251 -15.01 16.21 7.84
CA LYS A 251 -15.18 17.42 8.69
C LYS A 251 -13.97 17.62 9.59
N LEU A 252 -13.49 16.56 10.22
CA LEU A 252 -12.31 16.58 11.08
C LEU A 252 -11.02 16.86 10.30
N LYS A 253 -10.90 16.45 9.03
CA LYS A 253 -9.75 16.75 8.15
C LYS A 253 -9.63 18.25 7.79
N LYS A 254 -10.71 19.05 7.88
CA LYS A 254 -10.61 20.53 7.83
C LYS A 254 -9.84 21.12 9.02
N TYR A 255 -9.60 20.33 10.08
CA TYR A 255 -8.71 20.66 11.18
C TYR A 255 -7.39 19.88 11.02
N PRO A 256 -6.30 20.51 10.57
CA PRO A 256 -5.05 19.83 10.22
C PRO A 256 -4.41 19.02 11.37
N PHE A 257 -4.81 19.28 12.62
CA PHE A 257 -4.31 18.59 13.82
C PHE A 257 -4.60 17.08 13.85
N ILE A 258 -5.63 16.61 13.13
CA ILE A 258 -6.06 15.19 13.18
C ILE A 258 -5.35 14.34 12.10
N LEU A 259 -4.88 14.95 11.00
CA LEU A 259 -4.21 14.21 9.93
C LEU A 259 -2.77 13.84 10.30
N ASN A 260 -2.04 14.76 10.95
CA ASN A 260 -0.72 14.45 11.52
C ASN A 260 -0.84 13.26 12.48
N ASN A 261 -1.82 13.30 13.39
CA ASN A 261 -2.07 12.21 14.33
C ASN A 261 -2.34 10.83 13.71
N TYR A 262 -2.78 10.70 12.45
CA TYR A 262 -3.04 9.37 11.84
C TYR A 262 -1.78 8.79 11.17
N LYS A 263 -1.05 9.61 10.40
CA LYS A 263 0.25 9.21 9.85
C LYS A 263 1.23 8.88 10.96
N ASP A 264 1.22 9.70 12.01
CA ASP A 264 2.00 9.46 13.22
C ASP A 264 1.59 8.14 13.90
N LYS A 265 0.30 7.76 13.88
CA LYS A 265 -0.19 6.52 14.53
C LYS A 265 0.22 5.23 13.82
N ILE A 266 0.17 5.15 12.49
CA ILE A 266 0.63 3.95 11.77
C ILE A 266 2.12 3.73 12.07
N PHE A 267 2.87 4.83 11.95
CA PHE A 267 4.28 4.87 12.29
C PHE A 267 4.56 4.42 13.73
N PHE A 268 3.83 4.95 14.71
CA PHE A 268 3.97 4.56 16.12
C PHE A 268 3.56 3.12 16.38
N ARG A 269 2.58 2.57 15.67
CA ARG A 269 2.18 1.16 15.84
C ARG A 269 3.20 0.18 15.27
N ALA A 270 3.78 0.50 14.11
CA ALA A 270 4.89 -0.27 13.56
C ALA A 270 6.07 -0.31 14.54
N ARG A 271 6.41 0.86 15.08
CA ARG A 271 7.39 0.99 16.15
C ARG A 271 7.02 0.16 17.38
N ASP A 272 5.80 0.30 17.91
CA ASP A 272 5.37 -0.37 19.14
C ASP A 272 5.36 -1.90 18.97
N LEU A 273 4.99 -2.40 17.78
CA LEU A 273 5.10 -3.83 17.47
C LEU A 273 6.57 -4.28 17.46
N LEU A 274 7.45 -3.53 16.80
CA LEU A 274 8.87 -3.88 16.74
C LEU A 274 9.55 -3.76 18.11
N ILE A 275 9.16 -2.79 18.96
CA ILE A 275 9.64 -2.66 20.34
C ILE A 275 9.16 -3.82 21.19
N SER A 276 7.85 -4.10 21.19
CA SER A 276 7.26 -5.15 22.03
C SER A 276 7.81 -6.54 21.71
N ASN A 277 8.33 -6.74 20.50
CA ASN A 277 8.98 -7.97 20.07
C ASN A 277 10.53 -7.91 20.15
N ASN A 278 11.13 -6.86 20.71
CA ASN A 278 12.59 -6.63 20.78
C ASN A 278 13.30 -6.65 19.41
N LEU A 279 12.61 -6.27 18.34
CA LEU A 279 13.10 -6.39 16.97
C LEU A 279 13.83 -5.14 16.46
N LEU A 280 13.62 -3.98 17.08
CA LEU A 280 14.26 -2.73 16.64
C LEU A 280 15.80 -2.81 16.66
N LEU A 281 16.38 -3.57 17.58
CA LEU A 281 17.83 -3.66 17.75
C LEU A 281 18.54 -4.38 16.60
N PHE A 282 17.80 -5.08 15.74
CA PHE A 282 18.36 -5.80 14.61
C PHE A 282 18.38 -5.00 13.32
N PHE A 283 17.70 -3.84 13.28
CA PHE A 283 17.58 -3.03 12.08
C PHE A 283 18.18 -1.65 12.29
N SER A 284 18.99 -1.24 11.32
CA SER A 284 19.51 0.13 11.23
C SER A 284 18.53 1.07 10.54
N HIS A 285 17.66 0.52 9.69
CA HIS A 285 16.72 1.28 8.89
C HIS A 285 15.41 0.50 8.77
N ILE A 286 14.30 1.23 8.78
CA ILE A 286 12.99 0.68 8.43
C ILE A 286 12.45 1.52 7.27
N ILE A 287 12.12 0.85 6.18
CA ILE A 287 11.69 1.43 4.91
C ILE A 287 10.20 1.13 4.71
N PHE A 288 9.41 2.19 4.54
CA PHE A 288 7.94 2.15 4.46
C PHE A 288 7.46 2.61 3.08
N GLY A 289 6.38 1.97 2.59
CA GLY A 289 5.68 2.34 1.35
C GLY A 289 4.55 3.35 1.57
N HIS A 290 3.63 3.06 2.49
CA HIS A 290 2.29 3.65 2.67
C HIS A 290 2.22 5.14 3.06
N THR A 291 3.36 5.82 3.15
CA THR A 291 3.40 7.23 3.54
C THR A 291 3.66 8.08 2.30
N HIS A 292 2.84 9.09 2.02
CA HIS A 292 2.99 9.84 0.76
C HIS A 292 4.10 10.91 0.78
N ILE A 293 4.81 11.12 1.90
CA ILE A 293 5.82 12.19 2.03
C ILE A 293 7.23 11.56 2.09
N PRO A 294 8.00 11.55 1.00
CA PRO A 294 9.35 10.99 1.03
C PRO A 294 10.20 11.77 2.04
N GLY A 295 11.05 11.04 2.76
CA GLY A 295 11.88 11.68 3.77
C GLY A 295 12.59 10.69 4.69
N PHE A 296 13.58 11.23 5.38
CA PHE A 296 14.25 10.61 6.51
C PHE A 296 13.64 11.18 7.79
N TYR A 297 13.17 10.31 8.66
CA TYR A 297 12.62 10.73 9.95
C TYR A 297 13.49 10.20 11.08
N GLU A 298 13.99 11.11 11.90
CA GLU A 298 14.57 10.77 13.19
C GLU A 298 13.44 10.38 14.16
N PRO A 299 13.68 9.44 15.09
CA PRO A 299 12.71 9.12 16.13
C PRO A 299 12.37 10.36 16.96
N LEU A 300 11.08 10.63 17.15
CA LEU A 300 10.58 11.77 17.95
C LEU A 300 11.04 11.77 19.42
N PHE A 301 11.59 10.65 19.92
CA PHE A 301 12.12 10.55 21.27
C PHE A 301 13.53 9.96 21.24
N ASN A 302 14.52 10.85 21.31
CA ASN A 302 15.86 10.49 21.78
C ASN A 302 15.76 10.17 23.27
N ASN A 303 15.40 8.94 23.61
CA ASN A 303 15.64 8.46 24.96
C ASN A 303 17.16 8.50 25.14
N ALA A 304 17.68 9.37 26.01
CA ALA A 304 19.11 9.66 26.15
C ALA A 304 20.01 8.43 26.45
N ASN A 305 19.40 7.27 26.70
CA ASN A 305 20.07 6.00 26.99
C ASN A 305 19.95 4.94 25.87
N ALA A 306 19.24 5.22 24.78
CA ALA A 306 19.11 4.30 23.65
C ALA A 306 20.10 4.71 22.56
N THR A 307 21.17 3.92 22.42
CA THR A 307 22.36 4.32 21.67
C THR A 307 22.25 4.20 20.16
N ASN A 308 21.22 3.53 19.61
CA ASN A 308 20.96 3.50 18.16
C ASN A 308 19.47 3.20 17.93
N PHE A 309 18.77 4.11 17.26
CA PHE A 309 17.42 3.87 16.76
C PHE A 309 17.44 3.79 15.24
N PRO A 310 16.55 2.99 14.62
CA PRO A 310 16.51 2.87 13.18
C PRO A 310 16.09 4.18 12.52
N VAL A 311 16.72 4.48 11.38
CA VAL A 311 16.33 5.57 10.50
C VAL A 311 15.12 5.13 9.68
N LEU A 312 14.12 6.00 9.61
CA LEU A 312 12.88 5.73 8.90
C LEU A 312 12.95 6.34 7.53
N VAL A 313 12.63 5.55 6.52
CA VAL A 313 12.77 5.94 5.13
C VAL A 313 11.45 5.72 4.43
N ASN A 314 10.98 6.75 3.77
CA ASN A 314 9.77 6.68 2.98
C ASN A 314 10.09 6.98 1.51
N ILE A 315 9.54 6.17 0.62
CA ILE A 315 9.93 6.12 -0.79
C ILE A 315 8.97 6.86 -1.74
N GLY A 316 7.89 7.46 -1.23
CA GLY A 316 7.02 8.36 -2.00
C GLY A 316 5.85 7.67 -2.71
N THR A 317 5.13 8.42 -3.56
CA THR A 317 3.84 8.06 -4.18
C THR A 317 3.81 8.41 -5.67
N TRP A 318 3.07 7.66 -6.48
CA TRP A 318 2.82 7.97 -7.90
C TRP A 318 1.40 8.51 -8.14
N GLN A 319 0.73 9.00 -7.11
CA GLN A 319 -0.60 9.61 -7.22
C GLN A 319 -0.55 11.12 -7.57
N GLN A 320 -1.55 11.58 -8.31
CA GLN A 320 -1.77 12.98 -8.66
C GLN A 320 -2.23 13.80 -7.44
N GLY A 321 -1.75 15.04 -7.35
CA GLY A 321 -2.17 15.99 -6.32
C GLY A 321 -1.48 15.83 -4.96
N GLU A 322 -0.57 14.86 -4.82
CA GLU A 322 0.23 14.69 -3.60
C GLU A 322 1.62 15.32 -3.77
N TYR A 323 2.53 14.67 -4.50
CA TYR A 323 3.92 15.11 -4.73
C TYR A 323 4.42 14.66 -6.10
N SER A 324 5.60 15.10 -6.54
CA SER A 324 6.27 14.47 -7.68
C SER A 324 6.64 13.02 -7.32
N PRO A 325 6.61 12.07 -8.27
CA PRO A 325 7.07 10.71 -8.02
C PRO A 325 8.56 10.67 -7.68
N TYR A 326 8.95 9.72 -6.83
CA TYR A 326 10.32 9.52 -6.40
C TYR A 326 10.71 8.05 -6.49
N ILE A 327 12.01 7.81 -6.59
CA ILE A 327 12.62 6.48 -6.50
C ILE A 327 13.70 6.53 -5.45
N THR A 328 13.73 5.52 -4.59
CA THR A 328 14.79 5.36 -3.61
C THR A 328 15.79 4.31 -4.09
N ARG A 329 17.06 4.69 -4.16
CA ARG A 329 18.19 3.82 -4.50
C ARG A 329 18.97 3.50 -3.24
N LEU A 330 19.13 2.21 -2.98
CA LEU A 330 19.96 1.70 -1.91
C LEU A 330 21.24 1.11 -2.50
N SER A 331 22.39 1.66 -2.09
CA SER A 331 23.72 1.29 -2.57
C SER A 331 24.69 1.08 -1.41
N ALA A 332 25.60 0.12 -1.56
CA ALA A 332 26.63 -0.17 -0.56
C ALA A 332 27.61 1.00 -0.38
N THR A 333 27.82 1.78 -1.45
CA THR A 333 28.81 2.87 -1.49
C THR A 333 28.20 4.21 -1.13
N SER A 334 27.01 4.52 -1.64
CA SER A 334 26.36 5.82 -1.46
C SER A 334 25.20 5.80 -0.45
N GLY A 335 24.92 4.66 0.18
CA GLY A 335 23.81 4.53 1.13
C GLY A 335 22.44 4.69 0.46
N ILE A 336 21.52 5.38 1.15
CA ILE A 336 20.17 5.65 0.66
C ILE A 336 20.13 6.99 -0.07
N ASN A 337 19.66 6.99 -1.31
CA ASN A 337 19.51 8.18 -2.13
C ASN A 337 18.09 8.25 -2.69
N ILE A 338 17.43 9.40 -2.58
CA ILE A 338 16.06 9.61 -3.05
C ILE A 338 16.11 10.58 -4.24
N TYR A 339 15.63 10.13 -5.40
CA TYR A 339 15.66 10.90 -6.64
C TYR A 339 14.25 11.22 -7.12
N PRO A 340 13.96 12.46 -7.57
CA PRO A 340 12.75 12.71 -8.33
C PRO A 340 12.83 11.96 -9.67
N VAL A 341 11.67 11.49 -10.14
CA VAL A 341 11.54 10.80 -11.44
C VAL A 341 11.37 11.79 -12.57
#